data_AF-A0A4Y7U4V5-F1
#
_entry.id   AF-A0A4Y7U4V5-F1
#
_cell.length_a   1.000
_cell.length_b   1.000
_cell.length_c   1.000
_cell.angle_alpha   90.00
_cell.angle_beta   90.00
_cell.angle_gamma   90.00
#
_symmetry.space_group_name_H-M   'P 1'
#
loop_
_entity.id
_entity.type
_entity.pdbx_description
1 polymer ?
#
loop_
_entity_poly.entity_id
_entity_poly.type
_entity_poly.pdbx_seq_one_letter_code
_entity_poly.pdbx_strand_id
1 'polypeptide(L)'
;SRIKHYYNGGTTPKPPKTTWKWSGKATAKKGVSPIAAKKKPGLKEPALAPANNILAGQYINFFSVTKKDGYWWAEFEYPTNTKAGRFYCALGPITHKDEKLEKETKLWFDLKITSKK
;
A
#
# COMPACT_ATOMS: atom_id res chain seq x y z
N SER A 1 -6.37 13.77 52.47
CA SER A 1 -5.43 12.70 52.08
C SER A 1 -5.21 12.78 50.58
N ARG A 2 -4.00 13.15 50.12
CA ARG A 2 -3.66 13.34 48.70
C ARG A 2 -3.08 12.04 48.17
N ILE A 3 -3.84 11.33 47.34
CA ILE A 3 -3.44 10.07 46.71
C ILE A 3 -2.26 10.36 45.77
N LYS A 4 -1.12 9.71 46.02
CA LYS A 4 0.07 9.74 45.15
C LYS A 4 -0.16 8.74 44.02
N HIS A 5 -0.30 9.22 42.79
CA HIS A 5 -0.23 8.37 41.61
C HIS A 5 1.23 8.03 41.34
N TYR A 6 1.60 6.75 41.48
CA TYR A 6 2.87 6.23 41.02
C TYR A 6 2.86 6.20 39.49
N TYR A 7 3.68 7.04 38.85
CA TYR A 7 3.98 6.95 37.42
C TYR A 7 4.90 5.74 37.20
N ASN A 8 4.32 4.57 36.90
CA ASN A 8 5.08 3.49 36.27
C ASN A 8 5.25 3.85 34.79
N GLY A 9 6.49 4.17 34.40
CA GLY A 9 6.89 4.46 33.01
C GLY A 9 6.78 3.24 32.10
N GLY A 10 5.55 2.84 31.76
CA GLY A 10 5.27 1.81 30.77
C GLY A 10 5.54 2.35 29.38
N THR A 11 6.56 1.83 28.69
CA THR A 11 6.75 2.06 27.26
C THR A 11 5.56 1.47 26.52
N THR A 12 4.64 2.29 26.02
CA THR A 12 3.60 1.84 25.09
C THR A 12 4.27 1.09 23.93
N PRO A 13 3.89 -0.17 23.63
CA PRO A 13 4.46 -0.91 22.52
C PRO A 13 4.32 -0.07 21.24
N LYS A 14 5.43 0.14 20.54
CA LYS A 14 5.39 0.86 19.26
C LYS A 14 4.45 0.11 18.33
N PRO A 15 3.46 0.78 17.70
CA PRO A 15 2.56 0.10 16.78
C PRO A 15 3.37 -0.58 15.68
N PRO A 16 2.95 -1.77 15.22
CA PRO A 16 3.67 -2.51 14.19
C PRO A 16 3.82 -1.65 12.94
N LYS A 17 5.00 -1.71 12.31
CA LYS A 17 5.27 -0.97 11.08
C LYS A 17 4.38 -1.52 9.97
N THR A 18 3.45 -0.68 9.50
CA THR A 18 2.51 -1.00 8.41
C THR A 18 2.90 -0.35 7.09
N THR A 19 3.85 0.58 7.07
CA THR A 19 4.27 1.32 5.87
C THR A 19 5.78 1.26 5.68
N TRP A 20 6.23 1.03 4.45
CA TRP A 20 7.62 1.01 4.05
C TRP A 20 7.87 1.99 2.91
N LYS A 21 8.97 2.76 2.98
CA LYS A 21 9.40 3.71 1.95
C LYS A 21 10.16 2.98 0.85
N TRP A 22 9.52 1.96 0.30
CA TRP A 22 10.02 1.20 -0.83
C TRP A 22 9.51 1.81 -2.11
N SER A 23 10.39 1.95 -3.09
CA SER A 23 10.05 2.47 -4.41
C SER A 23 10.41 1.46 -5.49
N GLY A 24 9.70 1.54 -6.60
CA GLY A 24 9.87 0.62 -7.71
C GLY A 24 8.82 0.78 -8.78
N LYS A 25 8.76 -0.21 -9.66
CA LYS A 25 7.76 -0.33 -10.72
C LYS A 25 6.86 -1.51 -10.43
N ALA A 26 5.55 -1.31 -10.57
CA ALA A 26 4.55 -2.37 -10.49
C ALA A 26 3.81 -2.43 -11.82
N THR A 27 3.84 -3.58 -12.51
CA THR A 27 3.13 -3.80 -13.77
C THR A 27 1.94 -4.72 -13.54
N ALA A 28 0.73 -4.29 -13.87
CA ALA A 28 -0.47 -5.11 -13.71
C ALA A 28 -0.40 -6.35 -14.61
N LYS A 29 -0.61 -7.54 -14.04
CA LYS A 29 -0.51 -8.81 -14.76
C LYS A 29 -1.59 -8.91 -15.85
N LYS A 30 -1.35 -9.72 -16.88
CA LYS A 30 -2.39 -10.04 -17.86
C LYS A 30 -3.54 -10.81 -17.18
N GLY A 31 -4.79 -10.49 -17.55
CA GLY A 31 -5.99 -11.18 -17.05
C GLY A 31 -6.49 -10.70 -15.69
N VAL A 32 -5.87 -9.69 -15.06
CA VAL A 32 -6.43 -9.06 -13.85
C VAL A 32 -7.54 -8.09 -14.21
N SER A 33 -8.59 -8.02 -13.39
CA SER A 33 -9.64 -7.01 -13.51
C SER A 33 -9.06 -5.59 -13.30
N PRO A 34 -9.70 -4.54 -13.83
CA PRO A 34 -9.29 -3.16 -13.59
C PRO A 34 -9.13 -2.86 -12.09
N ILE A 35 -7.94 -2.38 -11.70
CA ILE A 35 -7.61 -2.13 -10.30
C ILE A 35 -7.93 -0.67 -9.99
N ALA A 36 -8.86 -0.46 -9.06
CA ALA A 36 -9.28 0.87 -8.66
C ALA A 36 -8.18 1.62 -7.91
N ALA A 37 -7.98 2.88 -8.29
CA ALA A 37 -7.16 3.82 -7.54
C ALA A 37 -8.01 4.59 -6.52
N LYS A 38 -7.38 4.98 -5.42
CA LYS A 38 -8.01 5.64 -4.27
C LYS A 38 -7.14 6.77 -3.76
N LYS A 39 -7.72 7.75 -3.06
CA LYS A 39 -6.95 8.81 -2.37
C LYS A 39 -6.28 8.32 -1.09
N LYS A 40 -6.75 7.21 -0.53
CA LYS A 40 -6.23 6.59 0.70
C LYS A 40 -6.25 5.07 0.54
N PRO A 41 -5.34 4.34 1.20
CA PRO A 41 -5.38 2.89 1.20
C PRO A 41 -6.57 2.42 2.04
N GLY A 42 -7.22 1.33 1.63
CA GLY A 42 -8.25 0.65 2.41
C GLY A 42 -9.44 0.20 1.58
N LEU A 43 -10.10 -0.87 2.02
CA LEU A 43 -11.24 -1.46 1.31
C LEU A 43 -12.46 -0.52 1.31
N LYS A 44 -12.69 0.17 2.43
CA LYS A 44 -13.83 1.08 2.64
C LYS A 44 -13.63 2.48 2.02
N GLU A 45 -12.42 2.79 1.56
CA GLU A 45 -12.13 4.09 0.95
C GLU A 45 -12.78 4.18 -0.44
N PRO A 46 -13.33 5.35 -0.83
CA PRO A 46 -13.96 5.53 -2.13
C PRO A 46 -12.94 5.36 -3.25
N ALA A 47 -13.33 4.59 -4.27
CA ALA A 47 -12.60 4.51 -5.52
C ALA A 47 -12.74 5.81 -6.31
N LEU A 48 -11.71 6.15 -7.09
CA LEU A 48 -11.83 7.16 -8.12
C LEU A 48 -12.73 6.68 -9.26
N ALA A 49 -13.10 7.60 -10.16
CA ALA A 49 -13.86 7.25 -11.36
C ALA A 49 -13.14 6.14 -12.16
N PRO A 50 -13.87 5.18 -12.77
CA PRO A 50 -13.28 4.02 -13.44
C PRO A 50 -12.23 4.33 -14.52
N ALA A 51 -12.29 5.52 -15.12
CA ALA A 51 -11.29 6.00 -16.07
C ALA A 51 -9.86 6.11 -15.47
N ASN A 52 -9.75 6.15 -14.14
CA ASN A 52 -8.48 6.20 -13.41
C ASN A 52 -7.97 4.81 -13.01
N ASN A 53 -8.71 3.74 -13.32
CA ASN A 53 -8.32 2.39 -12.96
C ASN A 53 -7.06 1.97 -13.71
N ILE A 54 -6.23 1.18 -13.04
CA ILE A 54 -5.05 0.59 -13.62
C ILE A 54 -5.48 -0.68 -14.35
N LEU A 55 -5.28 -0.71 -15.67
CA LEU A 55 -5.65 -1.82 -16.53
C LEU A 55 -4.52 -2.84 -16.63
N ALA A 56 -4.87 -4.08 -17.01
CA ALA A 56 -3.89 -5.14 -17.26
C ALA A 56 -2.80 -4.68 -18.27
N GLY A 57 -1.54 -4.96 -17.97
CA GLY A 57 -0.38 -4.55 -18.76
C GLY A 57 0.10 -3.10 -18.52
N GLN A 58 -0.69 -2.25 -17.86
CA GLN A 58 -0.22 -0.93 -17.44
C GLN A 58 0.71 -1.03 -16.25
N TYR A 59 1.57 -0.03 -16.08
CA TYR A 59 2.48 0.05 -14.96
C TYR A 59 2.33 1.35 -14.20
N ILE A 60 2.69 1.30 -12.93
CA ILE A 60 2.84 2.47 -12.06
C ILE A 60 4.25 2.49 -11.46
N ASN A 61 4.76 3.68 -11.22
CA ASN A 61 5.92 3.88 -10.38
C ASN A 61 5.43 4.21 -8.98
N PHE A 62 5.77 3.38 -8.00
CA PHE A 62 5.37 3.55 -6.62
C PHE A 62 6.55 4.01 -5.76
N PHE A 63 6.24 4.65 -4.64
CA PHE A 63 7.22 5.24 -3.72
C PHE A 63 7.00 4.87 -2.26
N SER A 64 5.88 4.23 -1.94
CA SER A 64 5.74 3.51 -0.69
C SER A 64 4.79 2.33 -0.84
N VAL A 65 4.87 1.39 0.10
CA VAL A 65 3.92 0.30 0.25
C VAL A 65 3.35 0.27 1.66
N THR A 66 2.05 0.04 1.78
CA THR A 66 1.32 0.04 3.05
C THR A 66 0.48 -1.23 3.18
N LYS A 67 0.51 -1.87 4.34
CA LYS A 67 -0.46 -2.91 4.71
C LYS A 67 -1.69 -2.26 5.30
N LYS A 68 -2.85 -2.57 4.75
CA LYS A 68 -4.14 -2.17 5.33
C LYS A 68 -5.26 -3.07 4.84
N ASP A 69 -6.17 -3.41 5.75
CA ASP A 69 -7.37 -4.21 5.48
C ASP A 69 -7.09 -5.58 4.83
N GLY A 70 -5.94 -6.21 5.12
CA GLY A 70 -5.55 -7.49 4.53
C GLY A 70 -4.93 -7.40 3.12
N TYR A 71 -4.60 -6.19 2.66
CA TYR A 71 -4.00 -5.96 1.35
C TYR A 71 -2.71 -5.16 1.45
N TRP A 72 -1.84 -5.38 0.47
CA TRP A 72 -0.74 -4.50 0.15
C TRP A 72 -1.23 -3.37 -0.74
N TRP A 73 -0.89 -2.13 -0.40
CA TRP A 73 -1.25 -0.93 -1.14
C TRP A 73 0.01 -0.20 -1.59
N ALA A 74 0.10 0.16 -2.87
CA ALA A 74 1.18 0.98 -3.40
C ALA A 74 0.74 2.44 -3.47
N GLU A 75 1.56 3.35 -2.93
CA GLU A 75 1.42 4.79 -3.10
C GLU A 75 2.14 5.21 -4.40
N PHE A 76 1.41 5.85 -5.32
CA PHE A 76 1.90 6.22 -6.65
C PHE A 76 1.34 7.58 -7.12
N GLU A 77 1.92 8.10 -8.20
CA GLU A 77 1.47 9.32 -8.90
C GLU A 77 1.18 8.96 -10.36
N TYR A 78 0.13 9.54 -10.95
CA TYR A 78 -0.14 9.32 -12.36
C TYR A 78 0.90 10.01 -13.22
N PRO A 79 1.57 9.31 -14.16
CA PRO A 79 2.58 9.92 -15.01
C PRO A 79 2.01 11.02 -15.91
N THR A 80 0.73 10.92 -16.26
CA THR A 80 0.02 11.92 -17.08
C THR A 80 -0.43 13.15 -16.29
N ASN A 81 -0.49 13.09 -14.95
CA ASN A 81 -0.93 14.19 -14.12
C ASN A 81 -0.36 14.09 -12.69
N THR A 82 0.90 14.49 -12.52
CA THR A 82 1.58 14.51 -11.22
C THR A 82 1.00 15.54 -10.26
N LYS A 83 0.35 16.59 -10.76
CA LYS A 83 -0.31 17.64 -9.95
C LYS A 83 -1.56 17.16 -9.23
N ALA A 84 -2.16 16.04 -9.67
CA ALA A 84 -3.31 15.45 -9.02
C ALA A 84 -2.98 14.86 -7.62
N GLY A 85 -1.69 14.76 -7.30
CA GLY A 85 -1.20 14.28 -6.02
C GLY A 85 -1.02 12.78 -6.00
N ARG A 86 -1.05 12.23 -4.78
CA ARG A 86 -0.69 10.85 -4.51
C ARG A 86 -1.92 9.98 -4.36
N PHE A 87 -1.85 8.80 -4.95
CA PHE A 87 -2.91 7.83 -4.99
C PHE A 87 -2.43 6.49 -4.49
N TYR A 88 -3.39 5.62 -4.19
CA TYR A 88 -3.16 4.28 -3.73
C TYR A 88 -3.90 3.29 -4.61
N CYS A 89 -3.25 2.18 -4.92
CA CYS A 89 -3.90 1.01 -5.49
C CYS A 89 -3.53 -0.23 -4.70
N ALA A 90 -4.43 -1.20 -4.65
CA ALA A 90 -4.13 -2.49 -4.04
C ALA A 90 -3.24 -3.31 -4.98
N LEU A 91 -2.10 -3.77 -4.47
CA LEU A 91 -1.19 -4.68 -5.16
C LEU A 91 -1.68 -6.12 -5.12
N GLY A 92 -2.43 -6.48 -4.09
CA GLY A 92 -2.98 -7.81 -3.88
C GLY A 92 -3.18 -8.13 -2.40
N PRO A 93 -3.84 -9.26 -2.09
CA PRO A 93 -4.04 -9.71 -0.72
C PRO A 93 -2.72 -10.09 -0.06
N ILE A 94 -2.64 -9.91 1.25
CA ILE A 94 -1.56 -10.44 2.10
C ILE A 94 -1.89 -11.91 2.34
N THR A 95 -1.07 -12.81 1.82
CA THR A 95 -1.31 -14.27 1.94
C THR A 95 -0.17 -15.02 2.59
N HIS A 96 1.02 -14.42 2.62
CA HIS A 96 2.18 -15.02 3.25
C HIS A 96 2.11 -14.86 4.78
N LYS A 97 2.42 -15.93 5.53
CA LYS A 97 2.37 -15.95 7.01
C LYS A 97 3.26 -14.88 7.66
N ASP A 98 4.46 -14.68 7.12
CA ASP A 98 5.38 -13.61 7.57
C ASP A 98 4.94 -12.20 7.13
N GLU A 99 3.87 -12.09 6.32
CA GLU A 99 3.40 -10.86 5.70
C GLU A 99 4.54 -10.03 5.07
N LYS A 100 5.34 -10.68 4.21
CA LYS A 100 6.45 -10.06 3.50
C LYS A 100 6.07 -9.91 2.03
N LEU A 101 5.98 -8.67 1.55
CA LEU A 101 5.57 -8.37 0.16
C LEU A 101 6.37 -9.15 -0.88
N GLU A 102 7.68 -9.29 -0.66
CA GLU A 102 8.59 -9.98 -1.58
C GLU A 102 8.33 -11.48 -1.70
N LYS A 103 7.63 -12.06 -0.72
CA LYS A 103 7.26 -13.47 -0.72
C LYS A 103 5.83 -13.70 -1.21
N GLU A 104 5.07 -12.64 -1.51
CA GLU A 104 3.70 -12.77 -2.01
C GLU A 104 3.70 -13.20 -3.47
N THR A 105 3.12 -14.37 -3.74
CA THR A 105 2.99 -14.90 -5.11
C THR A 105 1.67 -14.54 -5.78
N LYS A 106 0.67 -14.11 -4.98
CA LYS A 106 -0.71 -13.83 -5.40
C LYS A 106 -0.99 -12.34 -5.67
N LEU A 107 0.06 -11.53 -5.81
CA LEU A 107 -0.09 -10.12 -6.20
C LEU A 107 -0.67 -10.02 -7.62
N TRP A 108 -1.48 -8.99 -7.84
CA TRP A 108 -2.05 -8.62 -9.14
C TRP A 108 -1.04 -7.87 -10.02
N PHE A 109 0.09 -7.45 -9.44
CA PHE A 109 1.18 -6.81 -10.13
C PHE A 109 2.44 -7.67 -10.10
N ASP A 110 3.24 -7.57 -11.16
CA ASP A 110 4.65 -7.92 -11.15
C ASP A 110 5.45 -6.75 -10.57
N LEU A 111 6.09 -6.99 -9.42
CA LEU A 111 6.84 -5.97 -8.70
C LEU A 111 8.32 -6.03 -9.04
N LYS A 112 8.87 -4.86 -9.38
CA LYS A 112 10.31 -4.61 -9.44
C LYS A 112 10.66 -3.51 -8.44
N ILE A 113 11.13 -3.91 -7.26
CA ILE A 113 11.57 -2.97 -6.21
C ILE A 113 12.97 -2.46 -6.57
N THR A 114 13.12 -1.14 -6.63
CA THR A 114 14.39 -0.47 -6.97
C THR A 114 15.07 0.13 -5.74
N SER A 115 14.31 0.52 -4.71
CA SER A 115 14.86 1.06 -3.48
C SER A 115 14.07 0.60 -2.26
N LYS A 116 14.78 0.30 -1.17
CA LYS A 116 14.21 0.06 0.15
C LYS A 116 14.87 1.02 1.14
N LYS A 117 14.14 2.07 1.52
CA LYS A 117 14.55 3.01 2.57
C LYS A 117 13.79 2.76 3.87
#